data_AF-A0A353YGU1-F1
#
_entry.id   AF-A0A353YGU1-F1
#
_cell.length_a   1.000
_cell.length_b   1.000
_cell.length_c   1.000
_cell.angle_alpha   90.00
_cell.angle_beta   90.00
_cell.angle_gamma   90.00
#
_symmetry.space_group_name_H-M   'P 1'
#
loop_
_entity.id
_entity.type
_entity.pdbx_description
1 polymer ?
#
loop_
_entity_poly.entity_id
_entity_poly.type
_entity_poly.pdbx_seq_one_letter_code
_entity_poly.pdbx_strand_id
1 'polypeptide(L)'
;MPSSNARKATGERTESEQFENVACPFCGMICDDLTVERTDKGLKVLKNACGKSVAGFERKLPPSSPQVGGKDVELAKAIKEAAKLIGKAELPLYGGLATDVEGMRAVMALAERSGGIVDHALSEAQYRNF
;
A
#
# COMPACT_ATOMS: atom_id res chain seq x y z
N MET A 1 10.24 26.25 6.51
CA MET A 1 10.75 25.08 7.23
C MET A 1 11.63 24.29 6.29
N PRO A 2 12.84 23.87 6.72
CA PRO A 2 13.96 23.70 5.80
C PRO A 2 13.85 22.39 5.00
N SER A 3 13.88 22.54 3.66
CA SER A 3 14.37 21.58 2.67
C SER A 3 13.97 20.11 2.82
N SER A 4 12.77 19.77 2.33
CA SER A 4 12.51 18.42 1.81
C SER A 4 13.49 18.15 0.65
N ASN A 5 14.49 17.31 0.88
CA ASN A 5 15.43 16.83 -0.16
C ASN A 5 14.78 15.75 -1.05
N ALA A 6 13.49 15.88 -1.35
CA ALA A 6 12.81 14.99 -2.27
C ALA A 6 13.26 15.30 -3.71
N ARG A 7 14.07 14.39 -4.25
CA ARG A 7 14.48 14.23 -5.67
C ARG A 7 15.77 14.95 -6.07
N LYS A 8 16.90 14.29 -5.80
CA LYS A 8 17.99 14.26 -6.79
C LYS A 8 17.72 13.10 -7.74
N ALA A 9 17.21 13.43 -8.92
CA ALA A 9 17.30 12.55 -10.08
C ALA A 9 18.76 12.47 -10.51
N THR A 10 19.22 11.26 -10.87
CA THR A 10 20.56 10.88 -11.37
C THR A 10 21.72 10.84 -10.35
N GLY A 11 22.38 9.67 -10.24
CA GLY A 11 23.70 9.48 -9.61
C GLY A 11 23.70 9.06 -8.13
N GLU A 12 24.34 7.92 -7.84
CA GLU A 12 24.70 7.34 -6.52
C GLU A 12 23.66 7.42 -5.38
N ARG A 13 23.02 6.29 -5.08
CA ARG A 13 22.21 6.12 -3.87
C ARG A 13 23.15 6.00 -2.67
N THR A 14 23.00 6.86 -1.66
CA THR A 14 23.66 6.71 -0.37
C THR A 14 23.31 5.37 0.28
N GLU A 15 24.26 4.83 1.05
CA GLU A 15 24.13 3.55 1.77
C GLU A 15 22.96 3.55 2.77
N SER A 16 22.60 4.73 3.27
CA SER A 16 21.40 4.98 4.08
C SER A 16 20.74 6.33 3.73
N GLU A 17 19.42 6.40 3.90
CA GLU A 17 18.62 7.62 3.77
C GLU A 17 17.56 7.66 4.87
N GLN A 18 17.47 8.78 5.58
CA GLN A 18 16.53 8.96 6.69
C GLN A 18 15.37 9.86 6.30
N PHE A 19 14.18 9.47 6.73
CA PHE A 19 12.91 10.17 6.56
C PHE A 19 12.36 10.53 7.93
N GLU A 20 12.04 11.80 8.14
CA GLU A 20 11.40 12.30 9.36
C GLU A 20 9.91 12.57 9.13
N ASN A 21 9.14 12.60 10.22
CA ASN A 21 7.69 12.83 10.20
C ASN A 21 6.95 11.85 9.28
N VAL A 22 7.31 10.56 9.37
CA VAL A 22 6.69 9.50 8.57
C VAL A 22 5.38 9.06 9.20
N ALA A 23 4.28 9.18 8.46
CA ALA A 23 2.98 8.63 8.84
C ALA A 23 3.00 7.10 8.84
N CYS A 24 2.68 6.49 9.98
CA CYS A 24 2.63 5.04 10.18
C CYS A 24 1.30 4.45 9.68
N PRO A 25 1.29 3.59 8.64
CA PRO A 25 0.05 3.10 8.02
C PRO A 25 -0.52 1.83 8.67
N PHE A 26 0.04 1.34 9.78
CA PHE A 26 -0.25 0.00 10.29
C PHE A 26 -1.42 -0.08 11.29
N CYS A 27 -1.92 1.06 11.77
CA CYS A 27 -3.13 1.10 12.60
C CYS A 27 -3.84 2.45 12.47
N GLY A 28 -5.08 2.52 12.97
CA GLY A 28 -5.92 3.72 12.86
C GLY A 28 -5.45 4.95 13.64
N MET A 29 -4.35 4.87 14.42
CA MET A 29 -3.79 6.05 15.09
C MET A 29 -2.97 6.94 14.14
N ILE A 30 -2.38 6.34 13.09
CA ILE A 30 -1.59 7.04 12.08
C ILE A 30 -0.58 8.02 12.70
N CYS A 31 0.25 7.55 13.65
CA CYS A 31 1.31 8.38 14.23
C CYS A 31 2.21 8.91 13.11
N ASP A 32 2.46 10.22 13.10
CA ASP A 32 3.10 10.94 12.00
C ASP A 32 4.47 11.52 12.37
N ASP A 33 5.06 11.06 13.47
CA ASP A 33 6.31 11.54 14.04
C ASP A 33 7.44 10.49 13.97
N LEU A 34 7.30 9.44 13.15
CA LEU A 34 8.33 8.41 13.02
C LEU A 34 9.54 8.93 12.26
N THR A 35 10.73 8.46 12.68
CA THR A 35 11.93 8.51 11.84
C THR A 35 12.17 7.12 11.26
N VAL A 36 12.20 7.01 9.92
CA VAL A 36 12.44 5.75 9.20
C VAL A 36 13.70 5.88 8.36
N GLU A 37 14.58 4.88 8.44
CA GLU A 37 15.78 4.78 7.64
C GLU A 37 15.60 3.72 6.55
N ARG A 38 15.99 4.06 5.32
CA ARG A 38 16.13 3.11 4.23
C ARG A 38 17.59 2.76 4.06
N THR A 39 17.87 1.46 4.03
CA THR A 39 19.19 0.88 3.76
C THR A 39 19.10 -0.08 2.56
N ASP A 40 20.25 -0.62 2.12
CA ASP A 40 20.34 -1.72 1.16
C ASP A 40 19.57 -2.98 1.61
N LYS A 41 19.43 -3.18 2.92
CA LYS A 41 18.77 -4.35 3.54
C LYS A 41 17.28 -4.17 3.79
N GLY A 42 16.73 -2.97 3.60
CA GLY A 42 15.33 -2.65 3.83
C GLY A 42 15.13 -1.40 4.69
N LEU A 43 13.92 -1.27 5.26
CA LEU A 43 13.56 -0.15 6.13
C LEU A 43 13.81 -0.50 7.60
N LYS A 44 14.13 0.52 8.41
CA LYS A 44 14.23 0.46 9.87
C LYS A 44 13.54 1.64 10.50
N VAL A 45 12.89 1.45 11.65
CA VAL A 45 12.29 2.56 12.42
C VAL A 45 13.26 2.98 13.51
N LEU A 46 13.72 4.22 13.48
CA LEU A 46 14.75 4.73 14.40
C LEU A 46 14.17 5.41 15.64
N LYS A 47 13.02 6.10 15.51
CA LYS A 47 12.39 6.88 16.59
C LYS A 47 10.87 6.72 16.56
N ASN A 48 10.25 6.88 17.73
CA ASN A 48 8.79 6.89 17.93
C ASN A 48 8.07 5.62 17.44
N ALA A 49 8.77 4.49 17.49
CA ALA A 49 8.24 3.21 17.04
C ALA A 49 7.30 2.55 18.07
N CYS A 50 6.28 1.85 17.58
CA CYS A 50 5.53 0.86 18.35
C CYS A 50 5.74 -0.53 17.74
N GLY A 51 5.30 -1.60 18.42
CA GLY A 51 5.48 -2.97 17.93
C GLY A 51 4.91 -3.20 16.51
N LYS A 52 3.78 -2.56 16.17
CA LYS A 52 3.18 -2.65 14.83
C LYS A 52 3.99 -1.93 13.76
N SER A 53 4.56 -0.76 14.08
CA SER A 53 5.35 0.00 13.10
C SER A 53 6.66 -0.71 12.79
N VAL A 54 7.34 -1.26 13.80
CA VAL A 54 8.54 -2.09 13.59
C VAL A 54 8.21 -3.32 12.75
N ALA A 55 7.20 -4.10 13.17
CA ALA A 55 6.80 -5.31 12.46
C ALA A 55 6.34 -5.03 11.01
N GLY A 56 5.77 -3.85 10.75
CA GLY A 56 5.30 -3.44 9.43
C GLY A 56 6.41 -2.93 8.52
N PHE A 57 7.16 -1.92 8.94
CA PHE A 57 8.21 -1.30 8.13
C PHE A 57 9.39 -2.24 7.91
N GLU A 58 9.81 -2.99 8.92
CA GLU A 58 11.01 -3.83 8.84
C GLU A 58 10.73 -5.23 8.25
N ARG A 59 9.48 -5.51 7.87
CA ARG A 59 9.09 -6.76 7.23
C ARG A 59 9.76 -6.92 5.88
N LYS A 60 10.42 -8.05 5.66
CA LYS A 60 10.84 -8.47 4.32
C LYS A 60 9.62 -8.87 3.51
N LEU A 61 9.37 -8.15 2.42
CA LEU A 61 8.33 -8.51 1.46
C LEU A 61 8.85 -9.66 0.59
N PRO A 62 8.04 -10.71 0.36
CA PRO A 62 8.40 -11.71 -0.65
C PRO A 62 8.46 -11.04 -2.02
N PRO A 63 9.30 -11.52 -2.94
CA PRO A 63 9.23 -11.12 -4.34
C PRO A 63 7.81 -11.35 -4.87
N SER A 64 7.27 -10.38 -5.61
CA SER A 64 5.97 -10.49 -6.24
C SER A 64 6.10 -10.10 -7.72
N SER A 65 5.54 -10.93 -8.59
CA SER A 65 5.39 -10.65 -10.01
C SER A 65 3.90 -10.65 -10.39
N PRO A 66 3.49 -9.91 -11.43
CA PRO A 66 2.15 -10.02 -11.97
C PRO A 66 1.93 -11.43 -12.53
N GLN A 67 0.85 -12.09 -12.14
CA GLN A 67 0.56 -13.47 -12.54
C GLN A 67 -0.86 -13.64 -13.06
N VAL A 68 -1.03 -14.52 -14.03
CA VAL A 68 -2.34 -14.99 -14.53
C VAL A 68 -2.32 -16.51 -14.51
N GLY A 69 -3.24 -17.12 -13.75
CA GLY A 69 -3.30 -18.57 -13.61
C GLY A 69 -2.01 -19.19 -13.06
N GLY A 70 -1.35 -18.49 -12.12
CA GLY A 70 -0.09 -18.92 -11.49
C GLY A 70 1.15 -18.81 -12.38
N LYS A 71 1.06 -18.14 -13.54
CA LYS A 71 2.20 -17.91 -14.44
C LYS A 71 2.54 -16.43 -14.52
N ASP A 72 3.83 -16.13 -14.44
CA ASP A 72 4.36 -14.78 -14.56
C ASP A 72 4.05 -14.17 -15.94
N VAL A 73 3.62 -12.91 -15.93
CA VAL A 73 3.27 -12.15 -17.13
C VAL A 73 3.68 -10.69 -16.97
N GLU A 74 3.72 -9.97 -18.09
CA GLU A 74 3.82 -8.52 -18.10
C GLU A 74 2.67 -7.86 -17.34
N LEU A 75 2.96 -6.78 -16.63
CA LEU A 75 1.97 -6.04 -15.83
C LEU A 75 0.75 -5.64 -16.65
N ALA A 76 0.95 -5.16 -17.88
CA ALA A 76 -0.13 -4.78 -18.78
C ALA A 76 -1.08 -5.95 -19.10
N LYS A 77 -0.55 -7.17 -19.22
CA LYS A 77 -1.35 -8.38 -19.44
C LYS A 77 -2.14 -8.75 -18.19
N ALA A 78 -1.53 -8.69 -17.01
CA ALA A 78 -2.24 -8.93 -15.75
C ALA A 78 -3.40 -7.92 -15.55
N ILE A 79 -3.16 -6.63 -15.81
CA ILE A 79 -4.19 -5.59 -15.73
C ILE A 79 -5.34 -5.88 -16.72
N LYS A 80 -5.03 -6.24 -17.96
CA LYS A 80 -6.05 -6.54 -18.98
C LYS A 80 -6.92 -7.74 -18.59
N GLU A 81 -6.33 -8.81 -18.06
CA GLU A 81 -7.10 -9.97 -17.60
C GLU A 81 -7.92 -9.63 -16.34
N ALA A 82 -7.38 -8.85 -15.39
CA ALA A 82 -8.15 -8.39 -14.23
C ALA A 82 -9.37 -7.53 -14.65
N ALA A 83 -9.19 -6.58 -15.57
CA ALA A 83 -10.27 -5.76 -16.11
C ALA A 83 -11.34 -6.59 -16.82
N LYS A 84 -10.94 -7.63 -17.58
CA LYS A 84 -11.86 -8.57 -18.22
C LYS A 84 -12.65 -9.40 -17.21
N LEU A 85 -12.03 -9.85 -16.11
CA LEU A 85 -12.73 -10.57 -15.05
C LEU A 85 -13.75 -9.66 -14.37
N ILE A 86 -13.35 -8.45 -14.02
CA ILE A 86 -14.23 -7.44 -13.42
C ILE A 86 -15.41 -7.11 -14.34
N GLY A 87 -15.15 -6.86 -15.64
CA GLY A 87 -16.20 -6.51 -16.59
C GLY A 87 -17.18 -7.64 -16.93
N LYS A 88 -16.88 -8.89 -16.52
CA LYS A 88 -17.78 -10.04 -16.63
C LYS A 88 -18.57 -10.32 -15.34
N ALA A 89 -18.17 -9.74 -14.22
CA ALA A 89 -18.83 -9.95 -12.95
C ALA A 89 -20.15 -9.16 -12.91
N GLU A 90 -21.22 -9.79 -12.45
CA GLU A 90 -22.52 -9.12 -12.28
C GLU A 90 -22.53 -8.17 -11.09
N LEU A 91 -21.75 -8.49 -10.05
CA LEU A 91 -21.63 -7.70 -8.82
C LEU A 91 -20.23 -7.86 -8.21
N PRO A 92 -19.19 -7.19 -8.76
CA PRO A 92 -17.82 -7.35 -8.28
C PRO A 92 -17.65 -6.78 -6.86
N LEU A 93 -16.92 -7.50 -6.00
CA LEU A 93 -16.55 -7.06 -4.66
C LEU A 93 -15.09 -6.59 -4.64
N TYR A 94 -14.86 -5.38 -4.14
CA TYR A 94 -13.55 -4.81 -3.88
C TYR A 94 -13.31 -4.76 -2.37
N GLY A 95 -12.42 -5.61 -1.87
CA GLY A 95 -12.09 -5.74 -0.45
C GLY A 95 -10.59 -5.77 -0.16
N GLY A 96 -10.21 -5.88 1.12
CA GLY A 96 -8.80 -5.94 1.54
C GLY A 96 -8.02 -4.63 1.36
N LEU A 97 -8.73 -3.52 1.20
CA LEU A 97 -8.30 -2.21 0.73
C LEU A 97 -7.35 -1.43 1.67
N ALA A 98 -6.25 -2.06 2.08
CA ALA A 98 -5.18 -1.45 2.87
C ALA A 98 -4.30 -0.52 2.01
N THR A 99 -4.94 0.49 1.41
CA THR A 99 -4.34 1.47 0.52
C THR A 99 -4.49 2.88 1.08
N ASP A 100 -3.87 3.87 0.44
CA ASP A 100 -3.98 5.27 0.82
C ASP A 100 -5.24 5.93 0.25
N VAL A 101 -5.36 7.24 0.42
CA VAL A 101 -6.52 8.01 -0.07
C VAL A 101 -6.64 7.94 -1.60
N GLU A 102 -5.53 7.93 -2.34
CA GLU A 102 -5.55 7.88 -3.80
C GLU A 102 -5.97 6.49 -4.30
N GLY A 103 -5.46 5.44 -3.66
CA GLY A 103 -5.91 4.08 -3.94
C GLY A 103 -7.41 3.90 -3.67
N MET A 104 -7.92 4.49 -2.58
CA MET A 104 -9.35 4.44 -2.29
C MET A 104 -10.20 5.19 -3.30
N ARG A 105 -9.78 6.39 -3.74
CA ARG A 105 -10.44 7.12 -4.82
C ARG A 105 -10.48 6.31 -6.11
N ALA A 106 -9.37 5.66 -6.47
CA ALA A 106 -9.29 4.81 -7.65
C ALA A 106 -10.25 3.60 -7.56
N VAL A 107 -10.34 2.95 -6.40
CA VAL A 107 -11.27 1.81 -6.17
C VAL A 107 -12.72 2.26 -6.23
N MET A 108 -13.07 3.41 -5.64
CA MET A 108 -14.43 3.96 -5.73
C MET A 108 -14.83 4.25 -7.17
N ALA A 109 -13.94 4.90 -7.94
CA ALA A 109 -14.18 5.17 -9.36
C ALA A 109 -14.30 3.87 -10.19
N LEU A 110 -13.53 2.83 -9.84
CA LEU A 110 -13.65 1.52 -10.46
C LEU A 110 -14.99 0.85 -10.13
N ALA A 111 -15.41 0.88 -8.87
CA ALA A 111 -16.67 0.30 -8.40
C ALA A 111 -17.89 1.00 -9.02
N GLU A 112 -17.87 2.33 -9.12
CA GLU A 112 -18.91 3.10 -9.81
C GLU A 112 -19.06 2.65 -11.27
N ARG A 113 -17.93 2.47 -11.98
CA ARG A 113 -17.93 2.06 -13.39
C ARG A 113 -18.34 0.60 -13.60
N SER A 114 -18.10 -0.28 -12.63
CA SER A 114 -18.37 -1.71 -12.73
C SER A 114 -19.67 -2.15 -12.04
N GLY A 115 -20.36 -1.24 -11.35
CA GLY A 115 -21.52 -1.58 -10.52
C GLY A 115 -21.16 -2.41 -9.28
N GLY A 116 -19.94 -2.28 -8.77
CA GLY A 116 -19.41 -3.11 -7.70
C GLY A 116 -19.63 -2.59 -6.28
N ILE A 117 -19.38 -3.47 -5.31
CA ILE A 117 -19.44 -3.21 -3.88
C ILE A 117 -18.02 -2.95 -3.36
N VAL A 118 -17.87 -1.92 -2.53
CA VAL A 118 -16.63 -1.64 -1.81
C VAL A 118 -16.81 -2.06 -0.36
N ASP A 119 -15.95 -2.95 0.13
CA ASP A 119 -15.94 -3.38 1.52
C ASP A 119 -14.60 -3.08 2.20
N HIS A 120 -14.67 -2.58 3.43
CA HIS A 120 -13.49 -2.19 4.18
C HIS A 120 -12.74 -3.43 4.70
N ALA A 121 -11.41 -3.40 4.73
CA ALA A 121 -10.59 -4.54 5.20
C ALA A 121 -10.87 -4.99 6.65
N LEU A 122 -11.49 -4.13 7.45
CA LEU A 122 -11.91 -4.39 8.84
C LEU A 122 -13.43 -4.19 9.02
N SER A 123 -14.23 -4.45 7.99
CA SER A 123 -15.69 -4.30 8.02
C SER A 123 -16.34 -5.11 9.16
N GLU A 124 -15.87 -6.33 9.44
CA GLU A 124 -16.32 -7.13 10.58
C GLU A 124 -16.24 -6.37 11.92
N ALA A 125 -15.15 -5.62 12.14
CA ALA A 125 -14.99 -4.82 13.36
C ALA A 125 -15.92 -3.61 13.39
N GLN A 126 -16.29 -3.06 12.22
CA GLN A 126 -17.28 -1.98 12.13
C GLN A 126 -18.68 -2.48 12.49
N TYR A 127 -19.06 -3.68 12.04
CA TYR A 127 -20.37 -4.27 12.31
C TYR A 127 -20.54 -4.86 13.71
N ARG A 128 -19.47 -4.98 14.50
CA ARG A 128 -19.52 -5.61 15.84
C ARG A 128 -20.35 -4.85 16.88
N ASN A 129 -20.57 -3.55 16.67
CA ASN A 129 -21.32 -2.68 17.59
C ASN A 129 -22.70 -2.29 17.05
N PHE A 130 -23.18 -2.96 16.01
CA PHE A 130 -24.54 -2.80 15.47
C PHE A 130 -25.46 -3.92 15.96
#